data_AF-A0A523LJL7-F1
#
_entry.id   AF-A0A523LJL7-F1
#
_cell.length_a   1.000
_cell.length_b   1.000
_cell.length_c   1.000
_cell.angle_alpha   90.00
_cell.angle_beta   90.00
_cell.angle_gamma   90.00
#
_symmetry.space_group_name_H-M   'P 1'
#
loop_
_entity.id
_entity.type
_entity.pdbx_description
1 polymer ?
#
loop_
_entity_poly.entity_id
_entity_poly.type
_entity_poly.pdbx_seq_one_letter_code
_entity_poly.pdbx_strand_id
1 'polypeptide(L)'
;MKDRFATQARRPVRCIFLFAVVLVAACEGTPPPAPDLNTVVWERYRDDQIGFSVEHPDVYETDRHHGGVLLRHDGYPVVAISYADEDEADRRGLWADHKAVGNVELAGITGKRYVYDHWDGPAYMHTVSFVIPWQGRYLALEFRTKNETLDPVQQRIQDSFRVGRN
;
A
#
# COMPACT_ATOMS: atom_id res chain seq x y z
N MET A 1 56.49 -37.65 49.89
CA MET A 1 56.41 -36.36 50.60
C MET A 1 56.49 -35.28 49.52
N LYS A 2 55.38 -34.56 49.28
CA LYS A 2 55.26 -33.36 48.41
C LYS A 2 55.47 -33.67 46.90
N ASP A 3 54.61 -33.33 45.96
CA ASP A 3 53.88 -32.08 45.79
C ASP A 3 52.56 -32.20 45.02
N ARG A 4 51.71 -31.23 45.31
CA ARG A 4 50.39 -30.97 44.73
C ARG A 4 50.57 -30.30 43.36
N PHE A 5 49.80 -30.71 42.35
CA PHE A 5 49.44 -29.80 41.26
C PHE A 5 47.93 -29.70 41.17
N ALA A 6 47.48 -28.48 41.46
CA ALA A 6 46.10 -28.06 41.44
C ALA A 6 45.57 -28.06 40.00
N THR A 7 44.46 -28.74 39.76
CA THR A 7 43.70 -28.64 38.52
C THR A 7 43.08 -27.25 38.44
N GLN A 8 43.56 -26.44 37.52
CA GLN A 8 43.11 -25.09 37.24
C GLN A 8 41.64 -25.12 36.79
N ALA A 9 40.76 -24.50 37.58
CA ALA A 9 39.34 -24.34 37.28
C ALA A 9 39.15 -23.57 35.96
N ARG A 10 38.51 -24.21 34.98
CA ARG A 10 38.11 -23.57 33.72
C ARG A 10 36.99 -22.58 34.03
N ARG A 11 37.27 -21.28 33.84
CA ARG A 11 36.28 -20.21 33.93
C ARG A 11 35.17 -20.45 32.89
N PRO A 12 33.88 -20.34 33.25
CA PRO A 12 32.83 -20.36 32.25
C PRO A 12 32.94 -19.06 31.45
N VAL A 13 33.25 -19.17 30.15
CA VAL A 13 33.03 -18.08 29.20
C VAL A 13 31.53 -17.84 29.21
N ARG A 14 31.10 -16.80 29.91
CA ARG A 14 29.75 -16.26 29.81
C ARG A 14 29.57 -15.79 28.36
N CYS A 15 29.03 -16.63 27.50
CA CYS A 15 28.41 -16.21 26.25
C CYS A 15 27.21 -15.35 26.62
N ILE A 16 27.45 -14.05 26.81
CA ILE A 16 26.40 -13.05 26.85
C ILE A 16 25.85 -12.99 25.42
N PHE A 17 24.83 -13.80 25.14
CA PHE A 17 23.95 -13.57 24.00
C PHE A 17 23.20 -12.27 24.29
N LEU A 18 23.74 -11.15 23.83
CA LEU A 18 23.04 -9.88 23.83
C LEU A 18 21.96 -9.96 22.75
N PHE A 19 20.79 -10.50 23.10
CA PHE A 19 19.60 -10.47 22.26
C PHE A 19 19.10 -9.01 22.26
N ALA A 20 19.65 -8.19 21.36
CA ALA A 20 19.16 -6.84 21.12
C ALA A 20 17.78 -6.96 20.46
N VAL A 21 16.74 -6.99 21.29
CA VAL A 21 15.35 -6.82 20.84
C VAL A 21 15.23 -5.38 20.34
N VAL A 22 15.43 -5.18 19.04
CA VAL A 22 15.03 -3.95 18.37
C VAL A 22 13.50 -3.95 18.40
N LEU A 23 12.92 -3.13 19.28
CA LEU A 23 11.51 -2.77 19.21
C LEU A 23 11.32 -2.03 17.89
N VAL A 24 10.89 -2.74 16.85
CA VAL A 24 10.49 -2.15 15.57
C VAL A 24 9.17 -1.42 15.85
N ALA A 25 9.26 -0.15 16.23
CA ALA A 25 8.10 0.71 16.26
C ALA A 25 7.64 0.86 14.81
N ALA A 26 6.48 0.30 14.49
CA ALA A 26 5.85 0.51 13.20
C ALA A 26 5.57 2.00 13.03
N CYS A 27 6.11 2.61 11.97
CA CYS A 27 5.88 4.01 11.67
C CYS A 27 4.71 4.15 10.70
N GLU A 28 3.61 4.75 11.14
CA GLU A 28 2.53 5.12 10.23
C GLU A 28 3.00 6.25 9.30
N GLY A 29 3.01 5.97 8.00
CA GLY A 29 3.21 6.97 6.96
C GLY A 29 1.99 7.87 6.85
N THR A 30 2.16 9.15 7.16
CA THR A 30 1.09 10.15 7.02
C THR A 30 1.05 10.70 5.60
N PRO A 31 -0.09 10.64 4.89
CA PRO A 31 -0.23 11.33 3.61
C PRO A 31 -0.15 12.85 3.80
N PRO A 32 0.41 13.59 2.82
CA PRO A 32 0.32 15.04 2.79
C PRO A 32 -1.15 15.50 2.77
N PRO A 33 -1.44 16.75 3.17
CA PRO A 33 -2.76 17.33 3.00
C PRO A 33 -3.24 17.21 1.55
N ALA A 34 -4.52 16.89 1.36
CA ALA A 34 -5.11 16.88 0.04
C ALA A 34 -5.04 18.29 -0.57
N PRO A 35 -4.77 18.41 -1.88
CA PRO A 35 -4.78 19.70 -2.55
C PRO A 35 -6.18 20.32 -2.57
N ASP A 36 -6.27 21.65 -2.68
CA ASP A 36 -7.56 22.34 -2.80
C ASP A 36 -8.17 22.10 -4.19
N LEU A 37 -9.32 21.42 -4.20
CA LEU A 37 -10.14 21.10 -5.37
C LEU A 37 -10.36 22.28 -6.34
N ASN A 38 -10.42 23.51 -5.84
CA ASN A 38 -10.74 24.70 -6.62
C ASN A 38 -9.53 25.36 -7.28
N THR A 39 -8.33 24.93 -6.91
CA THR A 39 -7.07 25.57 -7.37
C THR A 39 -6.23 24.68 -8.25
N VAL A 40 -6.37 23.35 -8.11
CA VAL A 40 -5.65 22.40 -8.94
C VAL A 40 -6.26 22.23 -10.32
N VAL A 41 -5.40 21.94 -11.29
CA VAL A 41 -5.85 21.49 -12.61
C VAL A 41 -6.04 19.98 -12.55
N TRP A 42 -7.05 19.48 -13.25
CA TRP A 42 -7.33 18.05 -13.31
C TRP A 42 -6.84 17.48 -14.62
N GLU A 43 -5.94 16.52 -14.51
CA GLU A 43 -5.39 15.81 -15.66
C GLU A 43 -5.93 14.39 -15.70
N ARG A 44 -5.88 13.77 -16.88
CA ARG A 44 -6.33 12.40 -17.06
C ARG A 44 -5.14 11.49 -17.33
N TYR A 45 -4.90 10.56 -16.43
CA TYR A 45 -4.04 9.42 -16.68
C TYR A 45 -4.81 8.32 -17.42
N ARG A 46 -4.13 7.63 -18.34
CA ARG A 46 -4.67 6.53 -19.12
C ARG A 46 -3.60 5.44 -19.26
N ASP A 47 -3.98 4.20 -18.95
CA ASP A 47 -3.19 3.02 -19.27
C ASP A 47 -3.96 2.17 -20.28
N ASP A 48 -3.54 2.25 -21.54
CA ASP A 48 -4.19 1.51 -22.63
C ASP A 48 -3.88 0.01 -22.60
N GLN A 49 -2.82 -0.41 -21.93
CA GLN A 49 -2.47 -1.83 -21.81
C GLN A 49 -3.42 -2.54 -20.85
N ILE A 50 -3.75 -1.90 -19.72
CA ILE A 50 -4.70 -2.44 -18.73
C ILE A 50 -6.14 -2.04 -19.07
N GLY A 51 -6.33 -0.93 -19.80
CA GLY A 51 -7.63 -0.46 -20.25
C GLY A 51 -8.39 0.33 -19.19
N PHE A 52 -7.71 1.25 -18.50
CA PHE A 52 -8.36 2.17 -17.56
C PHE A 52 -7.90 3.62 -17.75
N SER A 53 -8.70 4.55 -17.25
CA SER A 53 -8.33 5.95 -17.09
C SER A 53 -8.89 6.52 -15.80
N VAL A 54 -8.21 7.54 -15.28
CA VAL A 54 -8.61 8.23 -14.05
C VAL A 54 -8.18 9.68 -14.14
N GLU A 55 -8.95 10.58 -13.53
CA GLU A 55 -8.52 11.96 -13.33
C GLU A 55 -7.80 12.12 -12.00
N HIS A 56 -6.75 12.94 -11.97
CA HIS A 56 -6.03 13.31 -10.76
C HIS A 56 -5.58 14.77 -10.82
N PRO A 57 -5.30 15.40 -9.66
CA PRO A 57 -4.65 16.70 -9.62
C PRO A 57 -3.31 16.70 -10.37
N ASP A 58 -3.03 17.78 -11.08
CA ASP A 58 -1.77 18.03 -11.81
C ASP A 58 -0.53 18.06 -10.90
N VAL A 59 -0.74 18.36 -9.61
CA VAL A 59 0.30 18.28 -8.57
C VAL A 59 0.70 16.84 -8.22
N TYR A 60 -0.01 15.83 -8.72
CA TYR A 60 0.35 14.43 -8.49
C TYR A 60 1.28 13.90 -9.58
N GLU A 61 2.40 13.31 -9.16
CA GLU A 61 3.35 12.65 -10.04
C GLU A 61 2.93 11.20 -10.30
N THR A 62 2.91 10.78 -11.56
CA THR A 62 2.60 9.40 -11.95
C THR A 62 3.86 8.56 -12.11
N ASP A 63 3.89 7.36 -11.56
CA ASP A 63 5.01 6.42 -11.69
C ASP A 63 4.53 4.98 -11.90
N ARG A 64 5.15 4.24 -12.81
CA ARG A 64 4.80 2.83 -13.06
C ARG A 64 5.41 1.96 -11.97
N HIS A 65 4.59 1.10 -11.37
CA HIS A 65 5.02 0.26 -10.26
C HIS A 65 4.34 -1.10 -10.27
N HIS A 66 5.13 -2.18 -10.33
CA HIS A 66 4.66 -3.58 -10.33
C HIS A 66 3.44 -3.84 -11.21
N GLY A 67 3.50 -3.43 -12.48
CA GLY A 67 2.41 -3.63 -13.45
C GLY A 67 1.18 -2.75 -13.22
N GLY A 68 1.23 -1.79 -12.30
CA GLY A 68 0.24 -0.74 -12.08
C GLY A 68 0.85 0.65 -12.14
N VAL A 69 0.19 1.62 -11.50
CA VAL A 69 0.65 3.01 -11.38
C VAL A 69 0.46 3.52 -9.96
N LEU A 70 1.39 4.35 -9.51
CA LEU A 70 1.30 5.13 -8.29
C LEU A 70 1.13 6.61 -8.65
N LEU A 71 0.22 7.29 -7.97
CA LEU A 71 0.12 8.74 -7.97
C LEU A 71 0.72 9.25 -6.66
N ARG A 72 1.72 10.12 -6.75
CA ARG A 72 2.47 10.66 -5.61
C ARG A 72 2.20 12.13 -5.42
N HIS A 73 2.04 12.55 -4.16
CA HIS A 73 2.01 13.96 -3.77
C HIS A 73 3.16 14.17 -2.78
N ASP A 74 4.06 15.13 -3.05
CA ASP A 74 5.26 15.38 -2.24
C ASP A 74 6.07 14.10 -1.94
N GLY A 75 6.20 13.22 -2.94
CA GLY A 75 6.90 11.93 -2.83
C GLY A 75 6.13 10.80 -2.13
N TYR A 76 4.99 11.09 -1.50
CA TYR A 76 4.16 10.09 -0.82
C TYR A 76 3.15 9.44 -1.79
N PRO A 77 3.01 8.11 -1.84
CA PRO A 77 2.09 7.42 -2.76
C PRO A 77 0.63 7.53 -2.31
N VAL A 78 -0.04 8.65 -2.59
CA VAL A 78 -1.42 8.92 -2.16
C VAL A 78 -2.47 8.02 -2.83
N VAL A 79 -2.22 7.57 -4.06
CA VAL A 79 -3.08 6.62 -4.77
C VAL A 79 -2.23 5.52 -5.40
N ALA A 80 -2.69 4.28 -5.30
CA ALA A 80 -2.17 3.16 -6.07
C ALA A 80 -3.28 2.58 -6.96
N ILE A 81 -2.93 2.23 -8.18
CA ILE A 81 -3.81 1.49 -9.09
C ILE A 81 -3.10 0.21 -9.46
N SER A 82 -3.56 -0.89 -8.87
CA SER A 82 -2.89 -2.19 -8.93
C SER A 82 -3.66 -3.14 -9.86
N TYR A 83 -2.94 -3.88 -10.71
CA TYR A 83 -3.51 -4.91 -11.57
C TYR A 83 -2.84 -6.26 -11.29
N ALA A 84 -3.52 -7.11 -10.55
CA ALA A 84 -2.96 -8.32 -9.96
C ALA A 84 -3.99 -9.46 -9.93
N ASP A 85 -3.52 -10.70 -9.93
CA ASP A 85 -4.31 -11.84 -9.46
C ASP A 85 -4.22 -11.95 -7.92
N GLU A 86 -4.99 -12.87 -7.32
CA GLU A 86 -5.04 -13.05 -5.87
C GLU A 86 -3.67 -13.42 -5.28
N ASP A 87 -2.95 -14.35 -5.90
CA ASP A 87 -1.62 -14.79 -5.42
C ASP A 87 -0.59 -13.65 -5.48
N GLU A 88 -0.60 -12.85 -6.56
CA GLU A 88 0.26 -11.68 -6.66
C GLU A 88 -0.12 -10.60 -5.65
N ALA A 89 -1.41 -10.36 -5.45
CA ALA A 89 -1.92 -9.40 -4.48
C ALA A 89 -1.54 -9.77 -3.04
N ASP A 90 -1.65 -11.04 -2.68
CA ASP A 90 -1.24 -11.57 -1.36
C ASP A 90 0.27 -11.37 -1.13
N ARG A 91 1.12 -11.81 -2.07
CA ARG A 91 2.58 -11.64 -1.97
C ARG A 91 3.02 -10.18 -1.86
N ARG A 92 2.22 -9.24 -2.37
CA ARG A 92 2.49 -7.80 -2.36
C ARG A 92 1.87 -7.10 -1.15
N GLY A 93 1.19 -7.81 -0.25
CA GLY A 93 0.48 -7.22 0.89
C GLY A 93 -0.62 -6.25 0.45
N LEU A 94 -1.35 -6.61 -0.61
CA LEU A 94 -2.55 -5.90 -1.06
C LEU A 94 -3.79 -6.54 -0.42
N TRP A 95 -4.97 -6.29 -0.99
CA TRP A 95 -6.28 -6.69 -0.46
C TRP A 95 -6.54 -8.20 -0.24
N ALA A 96 -5.75 -9.12 -0.82
CA ALA A 96 -6.14 -10.52 -0.99
C ALA A 96 -6.23 -11.34 0.32
N ASP A 97 -5.40 -11.03 1.33
CA ASP A 97 -5.44 -11.66 2.65
C ASP A 97 -6.33 -10.91 3.66
N HIS A 98 -6.95 -9.81 3.22
CA HIS A 98 -7.78 -8.94 4.05
C HIS A 98 -9.28 -9.25 3.90
N LYS A 99 -10.02 -9.08 4.99
CA LYS A 99 -11.48 -9.24 4.97
C LYS A 99 -12.12 -8.02 4.30
N ALA A 100 -12.92 -8.26 3.26
CA ALA A 100 -13.71 -7.20 2.63
C ALA A 100 -14.69 -6.55 3.64
N VAL A 101 -14.76 -5.22 3.61
CA VAL A 101 -15.68 -4.43 4.46
C VAL A 101 -17.07 -4.30 3.82
N GLY A 102 -17.20 -4.57 2.53
CA GLY A 102 -18.50 -4.55 1.85
C GLY A 102 -18.40 -4.73 0.33
N ASN A 103 -19.57 -4.78 -0.31
CA ASN A 103 -19.67 -4.66 -1.77
C ASN A 103 -19.58 -3.18 -2.16
N VAL A 104 -19.07 -2.92 -3.36
CA VAL A 104 -19.02 -1.58 -3.94
C VAL A 104 -19.23 -1.66 -5.46
N GLU A 105 -19.52 -0.55 -6.09
CA GLU A 105 -19.48 -0.40 -7.54
C GLU A 105 -18.35 0.56 -7.91
N LEU A 106 -17.46 0.15 -8.81
CA LEU A 106 -16.41 0.99 -9.36
C LEU A 106 -16.45 0.87 -10.87
N ALA A 107 -16.55 2.01 -11.56
CA ALA A 107 -16.67 2.07 -13.02
C ALA A 107 -17.76 1.14 -13.61
N GLY A 108 -18.90 1.03 -12.93
CA GLY A 108 -20.02 0.19 -13.37
C GLY A 108 -19.87 -1.31 -13.09
N ILE A 109 -18.79 -1.72 -12.40
CA ILE A 109 -18.50 -3.12 -12.09
C ILE A 109 -18.65 -3.35 -10.59
N THR A 110 -19.44 -4.36 -10.23
CA THR A 110 -19.57 -4.82 -8.84
C THR A 110 -18.25 -5.41 -8.37
N GLY A 111 -17.77 -4.90 -7.24
CA GLY A 111 -16.52 -5.29 -6.61
C GLY A 111 -16.64 -5.36 -5.09
N LYS A 112 -15.48 -5.29 -4.44
CA LYS A 112 -15.33 -5.32 -2.99
C LYS A 112 -14.53 -4.12 -2.53
N ARG A 113 -14.89 -3.60 -1.36
CA ARG A 113 -14.12 -2.59 -0.63
C ARG A 113 -13.32 -3.26 0.47
N TYR A 114 -12.09 -2.82 0.65
CA TYR A 114 -11.18 -3.27 1.70
C TYR A 114 -10.62 -2.06 2.45
N VAL A 115 -10.33 -2.26 3.73
CA VAL A 115 -9.64 -1.30 4.59
C VAL A 115 -8.54 -2.07 5.30
N TYR A 116 -7.29 -1.65 5.10
CA TYR A 116 -6.13 -2.37 5.61
C TYR A 116 -4.89 -1.47 5.73
N ASP A 117 -3.91 -1.91 6.51
CA ASP A 117 -2.62 -1.24 6.61
C ASP A 117 -1.63 -1.92 5.66
N HIS A 118 -1.17 -1.17 4.66
CA HIS A 118 -0.19 -1.66 3.70
C HIS A 118 1.22 -1.36 4.17
N TRP A 119 2.03 -2.41 4.25
CA TRP A 119 3.38 -2.32 4.79
C TRP A 119 4.41 -2.09 3.68
N ASP A 120 5.28 -1.11 3.90
CA ASP A 120 6.49 -0.87 3.14
C ASP A 120 7.69 -0.87 4.11
N GLY A 121 8.27 -2.05 4.31
CA GLY A 121 9.29 -2.29 5.32
C GLY A 121 8.77 -2.05 6.75
N PRO A 122 9.44 -1.23 7.57
CA PRO A 122 9.01 -0.94 8.94
C PRO A 122 7.87 0.10 9.01
N ALA A 123 7.48 0.68 7.89
CA ALA A 123 6.40 1.67 7.82
C ALA A 123 5.12 1.05 7.24
N TYR A 124 3.97 1.61 7.61
CA TYR A 124 2.68 1.22 7.03
C TYR A 124 1.86 2.44 6.63
N MET A 125 0.94 2.24 5.69
CA MET A 125 0.02 3.26 5.21
C MET A 125 -1.40 2.72 5.30
N HIS A 126 -2.26 3.40 6.05
CA HIS A 126 -3.67 3.05 6.11
C HIS A 126 -4.31 3.23 4.72
N THR A 127 -5.02 2.21 4.26
CA THR A 127 -5.41 2.07 2.86
C THR A 127 -6.88 1.70 2.72
N VAL A 128 -7.59 2.43 1.87
CA VAL A 128 -8.95 2.08 1.41
C VAL A 128 -8.85 1.64 -0.04
N SER A 129 -9.26 0.40 -0.35
CA SER A 129 -9.10 -0.19 -1.68
C SER A 129 -10.45 -0.63 -2.25
N PHE A 130 -10.70 -0.25 -3.51
CA PHE A 130 -11.87 -0.60 -4.29
C PHE A 130 -11.44 -1.55 -5.39
N VAL A 131 -11.82 -2.82 -5.27
CA VAL A 131 -11.30 -3.91 -6.10
C VAL A 131 -12.41 -4.47 -6.96
N ILE A 132 -12.20 -4.48 -8.28
CA ILE A 132 -13.13 -5.04 -9.26
C ILE A 132 -12.48 -6.16 -10.07
N PRO A 133 -13.23 -7.20 -10.46
CA PRO A 133 -12.76 -8.15 -11.45
C PRO A 133 -12.59 -7.44 -12.80
N TRP A 134 -11.43 -7.62 -13.43
CA TRP A 134 -11.11 -6.99 -14.71
C TRP A 134 -10.18 -7.86 -15.54
N GLN A 135 -10.62 -8.21 -16.75
CA GLN A 135 -9.83 -8.98 -17.73
C GLN A 135 -9.15 -10.25 -17.15
N GLY A 136 -9.89 -11.03 -16.36
CA GLY A 136 -9.39 -12.30 -15.78
C GLY A 136 -8.46 -12.12 -14.58
N ARG A 137 -8.26 -10.89 -14.12
CA ARG A 137 -7.50 -10.53 -12.91
C ARG A 137 -8.35 -9.55 -12.08
N TYR A 138 -7.72 -8.81 -11.18
CA TYR A 138 -8.35 -7.76 -10.40
C TYR A 138 -7.67 -6.42 -10.63
N LEU A 139 -8.48 -5.37 -10.75
CA LEU A 139 -8.06 -3.99 -10.81
C LEU A 139 -8.50 -3.30 -9.52
N ALA A 140 -7.52 -2.77 -8.78
CA ALA A 140 -7.75 -2.10 -7.51
C ALA A 140 -7.44 -0.60 -7.65
N LEU A 141 -8.36 0.26 -7.21
CA LEU A 141 -8.11 1.68 -6.96
C LEU A 141 -7.96 1.88 -5.45
N GLU A 142 -6.78 2.31 -5.02
CA GLU A 142 -6.38 2.29 -3.60
C GLU A 142 -5.96 3.68 -3.16
N PHE A 143 -6.50 4.15 -2.05
CA PHE A 143 -6.18 5.44 -1.44
C PHE A 143 -5.39 5.22 -0.16
N ARG A 144 -4.20 5.83 -0.07
CA ARG A 144 -3.42 5.87 1.17
C ARG A 144 -3.86 7.10 1.95
N THR A 145 -4.64 6.88 2.99
CA THR A 145 -5.46 7.90 3.64
C THR A 145 -5.52 7.66 5.15
N LYS A 146 -5.81 8.69 5.95
CA LYS A 146 -6.01 8.53 7.40
C LYS A 146 -7.42 8.08 7.79
N ASN A 147 -8.37 8.23 6.87
CA ASN A 147 -9.79 8.01 7.14
C ASN A 147 -10.33 6.91 6.24
N GLU A 148 -11.31 6.15 6.74
CA GLU A 148 -12.01 5.17 5.92
C GLU A 148 -12.93 5.82 4.86
N THR A 149 -13.42 7.03 5.14
CA THR A 149 -14.23 7.82 4.22
C THR A 149 -13.33 8.65 3.32
N LEU A 150 -13.62 8.64 2.02
CA LEU A 150 -12.87 9.42 1.05
C LEU A 150 -13.08 10.91 1.25
N ASP A 151 -11.98 11.67 1.19
CA ASP A 151 -12.07 13.12 1.10
C ASP A 151 -12.57 13.56 -0.30
N PRO A 152 -12.93 14.84 -0.49
CA PRO A 152 -13.47 15.31 -1.78
C PRO A 152 -12.53 15.13 -2.99
N VAL A 153 -11.21 15.19 -2.81
CA VAL A 153 -10.24 14.92 -3.89
C VAL A 153 -10.28 13.43 -4.24
N GLN A 154 -10.21 12.57 -3.23
CA GLN A 154 -10.26 11.12 -3.39
C GLN A 154 -11.59 10.66 -4.03
N GLN A 155 -12.72 11.25 -3.60
CA GLN A 155 -14.04 10.96 -4.17
C GLN A 155 -14.07 11.32 -5.65
N ARG A 156 -13.55 12.48 -6.05
CA ARG A 156 -13.48 12.87 -7.47
C ARG A 156 -12.59 11.93 -8.28
N ILE A 157 -11.46 11.49 -7.73
CA ILE A 157 -10.60 10.48 -8.35
C ILE A 157 -11.40 9.19 -8.57
N GLN A 158 -12.11 8.68 -7.55
CA GLN A 158 -12.97 7.50 -7.67
C GLN A 158 -14.06 7.68 -8.72
N ASP A 159 -14.78 8.81 -8.69
CA ASP A 159 -15.89 9.13 -9.58
C ASP A 159 -15.46 9.31 -11.03
N SER A 160 -14.18 9.64 -11.27
CA SER A 160 -13.58 9.75 -12.60
C SER A 160 -13.03 8.44 -13.15
N PHE A 161 -12.91 7.40 -12.31
CA PHE A 161 -12.31 6.13 -12.70
C PHE A 161 -13.18 5.44 -13.76
N ARG A 162 -12.59 5.12 -14.90
CA ARG A 162 -13.26 4.44 -16.02
C ARG A 162 -12.43 3.26 -16.45
N VAL A 163 -13.13 2.18 -16.79
CA VAL A 163 -12.55 1.03 -17.49
C VAL A 163 -13.18 0.92 -18.86
N GLY A 164 -12.42 0.48 -19.85
CA GLY A 164 -12.89 0.34 -21.21
C GLY A 164 -11.86 -0.39 -22.07
N ARG A 165 -12.36 -1.15 -23.05
CA ARG A 165 -11.51 -1.66 -24.12
C ARG A 165 -11.34 -0.55 -25.15
N ASN A 166 -10.10 -0.25 -25.53
CA ASN A 166 -9.84 0.35 -26.83
C ASN A 166 -10.08 -0.70 -27.93
#